data_AF-A0A8T5GYN2-F1
#
_entry.id   AF-A0A8T5GYN2-F1
#
_cell.length_a   1.000
_cell.length_b   1.000
_cell.length_c   1.000
_cell.angle_alpha   90.00
_cell.angle_beta   90.00
_cell.angle_gamma   90.00
#
_symmetry.space_group_name_H-M   'P 1'
#
loop_
_entity.id
_entity.type
_entity.pdbx_description
1 polymer ?
#
loop_
_entity_poly.entity_id
_entity_poly.type
_entity_poly.pdbx_seq_one_letter_code
_entity_poly.pdbx_strand_id
1 'polypeptide(L)'
;DAFPLDPTESEDTDNDGIGNNADPDDDGDGLSDIQEQNSVPVTDSLNPDTDGDGYCDGPITIVNVCVATDAFPLDPTKSKDTVSDEDSSLPGFTGVLAALSLLGAAFIRRNE
;
A
#
# COMPACT_ATOMS: atom_id res chain seq x y z
N ASP A 1 23.10 -5.96 18.24
CA ASP A 1 23.06 -7.42 18.28
C ASP A 1 21.98 -7.82 19.26
N ALA A 2 20.88 -8.32 18.71
CA ALA A 2 19.73 -8.80 19.45
C ALA A 2 20.03 -10.13 20.18
N PHE A 3 21.01 -10.93 19.72
CA PHE A 3 21.29 -12.28 20.22
C PHE A 3 22.76 -12.47 20.63
N PRO A 4 23.20 -11.89 21.75
CA PRO A 4 24.61 -11.94 22.18
C PRO A 4 25.15 -13.34 22.52
N LEU A 5 24.27 -14.35 22.58
CA LEU A 5 24.63 -15.75 22.87
C LEU A 5 24.60 -16.65 21.63
N ASP A 6 24.04 -16.18 20.51
CA ASP A 6 24.02 -16.91 19.24
C ASP A 6 24.82 -16.14 18.19
N PRO A 7 26.03 -16.60 17.82
CA PRO A 7 26.86 -15.89 16.86
C PRO A 7 26.35 -15.96 15.41
N THR A 8 25.31 -16.76 15.15
CA THR A 8 24.69 -16.84 13.81
C THR A 8 23.54 -15.86 13.66
N GLU A 9 22.97 -15.38 14.76
CA GLU A 9 21.90 -14.39 14.78
C GLU A 9 22.43 -13.02 15.19
N SER A 10 21.89 -11.97 14.59
CA SER A 10 22.25 -10.59 15.00
C SER A 10 21.10 -9.60 14.98
N GLU A 11 20.05 -9.93 14.24
CA GLU A 11 18.90 -9.09 13.93
C GLU A 11 17.62 -9.85 14.31
N ASP A 12 16.61 -9.07 14.70
CA ASP A 12 15.26 -9.46 15.12
C ASP A 12 14.38 -8.34 14.59
N THR A 13 13.90 -8.49 13.36
CA THR A 13 13.28 -7.38 12.62
C THR A 13 11.92 -7.02 13.20
N ASP A 14 11.08 -7.99 13.54
CA ASP A 14 9.75 -7.79 14.11
C ASP A 14 9.75 -7.65 15.65
N ASN A 15 10.88 -7.98 16.31
CA ASN A 15 11.08 -7.92 17.76
C ASN A 15 10.21 -8.91 18.54
N ASP A 16 9.88 -10.08 17.98
CA ASP A 16 9.16 -11.14 18.67
C ASP A 16 10.07 -11.96 19.62
N GLY A 17 11.40 -11.81 19.47
CA GLY A 17 12.44 -12.50 20.24
C GLY A 17 13.02 -13.74 19.56
N ILE A 18 12.67 -14.02 18.31
CA ILE A 18 13.27 -15.01 17.42
C ILE A 18 14.19 -14.24 16.45
N GLY A 19 15.37 -14.80 16.16
CA GLY A 19 16.31 -14.14 15.25
C GLY A 19 15.97 -14.45 13.80
N ASN A 20 16.29 -13.54 12.89
CA ASN A 20 15.88 -13.64 11.50
C ASN A 20 16.34 -14.93 10.78
N ASN A 21 17.45 -15.58 11.17
CA ASN A 21 17.80 -16.86 10.51
C ASN A 21 16.94 -18.05 10.99
N ALA A 22 16.24 -17.89 12.11
CA ALA A 22 15.35 -18.89 12.70
C ALA A 22 13.87 -18.55 12.51
N ASP A 23 13.54 -17.27 12.31
CA ASP A 23 12.21 -16.79 12.02
C ASP A 23 11.83 -17.07 10.56
N PRO A 24 10.65 -17.66 10.29
CA PRO A 24 10.14 -17.79 8.92
C PRO A 24 9.34 -16.57 8.41
N ASP A 25 9.11 -15.53 9.22
CA ASP A 25 8.34 -14.31 8.91
C ASP A 25 9.06 -13.12 9.56
N ASP A 26 10.18 -12.71 8.96
CA ASP A 26 11.13 -11.76 9.55
C ASP A 26 10.51 -10.39 9.91
N ASP A 27 9.50 -9.93 9.18
CA ASP A 27 8.87 -8.63 9.41
C ASP A 27 7.52 -8.68 10.15
N GLY A 28 6.96 -9.87 10.32
CA GLY A 28 5.76 -10.11 11.12
C GLY A 28 4.46 -9.63 10.46
N ASP A 29 4.45 -9.40 9.15
CA ASP A 29 3.27 -8.97 8.41
C ASP A 29 2.32 -10.14 8.06
N GLY A 30 2.72 -11.37 8.39
CA GLY A 30 1.95 -12.60 8.19
C GLY A 30 2.18 -13.27 6.84
N LEU A 31 3.12 -12.79 6.03
CA LEU A 31 3.70 -13.51 4.91
C LEU A 31 5.06 -14.08 5.31
N SER A 32 5.23 -15.39 5.17
CA SER A 32 6.58 -15.96 5.37
C SER A 32 7.55 -15.47 4.31
N ASP A 33 8.85 -15.43 4.62
CA ASP A 33 9.89 -14.98 3.66
C ASP A 33 9.86 -15.81 2.36
N ILE A 34 9.46 -17.07 2.46
CA ILE A 34 9.26 -17.96 1.30
C ILE A 34 8.08 -17.51 0.45
N GLN A 35 6.97 -17.10 1.07
CA GLN A 35 5.82 -16.58 0.33
C GLN A 35 6.23 -15.32 -0.41
N GLU A 36 6.89 -14.39 0.27
CA GLU A 36 7.35 -13.12 -0.28
C GLU A 36 8.35 -13.27 -1.42
N GLN A 37 9.35 -14.13 -1.24
CA GLN A 37 10.32 -14.44 -2.28
C GLN A 37 9.68 -15.09 -3.52
N ASN A 38 8.51 -15.73 -3.35
CA ASN A 38 7.72 -16.31 -4.44
C ASN A 38 6.55 -15.40 -4.90
N SER A 39 6.35 -14.25 -4.27
CA SER A 39 5.32 -13.29 -4.63
C SER A 39 5.61 -12.69 -6.02
N VAL A 40 4.55 -12.31 -6.74
CA VAL A 40 4.65 -11.57 -8.00
C VAL A 40 3.69 -10.38 -7.93
N PRO A 41 4.20 -9.16 -7.67
CA PRO A 41 5.60 -8.80 -7.47
C PRO A 41 6.23 -9.38 -6.17
N VAL A 42 7.56 -9.47 -6.14
CA VAL A 42 8.32 -9.89 -4.94
C VAL A 42 8.33 -8.73 -3.94
N THR A 43 8.03 -9.03 -2.68
CA THR A 43 8.07 -8.11 -1.52
C THR A 43 9.36 -8.29 -0.72
N ASP A 44 9.63 -7.40 0.22
CA ASP A 44 10.83 -7.41 1.06
C ASP A 44 10.54 -8.03 2.43
N SER A 45 11.10 -9.21 2.70
CA SER A 45 10.82 -9.94 3.94
C SER A 45 11.30 -9.30 5.22
N LEU A 46 12.13 -8.25 5.12
CA LEU A 46 12.57 -7.48 6.28
C LEU A 46 11.74 -6.20 6.47
N ASN A 47 10.72 -5.98 5.65
CA ASN A 47 9.98 -4.74 5.62
C ASN A 47 8.48 -4.98 5.32
N PRO A 48 7.61 -4.79 6.30
CA PRO A 48 6.19 -5.18 6.21
C PRO A 48 5.37 -4.25 5.30
N ASP A 49 5.97 -3.21 4.72
CA ASP A 49 5.40 -2.23 3.78
C ASP A 49 6.48 -1.89 2.74
N THR A 50 6.61 -2.75 1.72
CA THR A 50 7.74 -2.72 0.78
C THR A 50 7.88 -1.37 0.05
N ASP A 51 6.79 -0.67 -0.25
CA ASP A 51 6.83 0.59 -0.98
C ASP A 51 6.66 1.85 -0.11
N GLY A 52 6.28 1.69 1.16
CA GLY A 52 6.21 2.74 2.16
C GLY A 52 5.00 3.64 2.03
N ASP A 53 3.88 3.15 1.47
CA ASP A 53 2.64 3.91 1.33
C ASP A 53 1.73 3.86 2.57
N GLY A 54 2.10 3.04 3.55
CA GLY A 54 1.42 2.84 4.83
C GLY A 54 0.50 1.61 4.86
N TYR A 55 0.44 0.81 3.80
CA TYR A 55 -0.30 -0.46 3.75
C TYR A 55 0.66 -1.64 3.77
N CYS A 56 0.28 -2.71 4.46
CA CYS A 56 1.14 -3.87 4.65
C CYS A 56 1.11 -4.77 3.42
N ASP A 57 2.22 -5.43 3.11
CA ASP A 57 2.24 -6.43 2.06
C ASP A 57 1.37 -7.65 2.44
N GLY A 58 1.38 -7.98 3.74
CA GLY A 58 0.69 -9.10 4.34
C GLY A 58 -0.65 -8.82 5.02
N PRO A 59 -1.28 -9.88 5.56
CA PRO A 59 -2.58 -9.81 6.22
C PRO A 59 -2.55 -9.25 7.65
N ILE A 60 -1.38 -9.17 8.30
CA ILE A 60 -1.21 -8.69 9.67
C ILE A 60 -0.80 -7.22 9.63
N THR A 61 -1.48 -6.42 10.46
CA THR A 61 -1.17 -4.99 10.58
C THR A 61 -0.20 -4.75 11.72
N ILE A 62 0.87 -4.01 11.45
CA ILE A 62 1.88 -3.68 12.46
C ILE A 62 1.69 -2.25 12.94
N VAL A 63 1.46 -2.11 14.25
CA VAL A 63 1.12 -0.82 14.87
C VAL A 63 2.24 0.19 14.64
N ASN A 64 1.89 1.35 14.05
CA ASN A 64 2.80 2.43 13.66
C ASN A 64 3.72 2.14 12.46
N VAL A 65 3.55 1.00 11.78
CA VAL A 65 4.26 0.69 10.53
C VAL A 65 3.26 0.71 9.38
N CYS A 66 2.27 -0.17 9.40
CA CYS A 66 1.31 -0.32 8.31
C CYS A 66 -0.11 -0.65 8.86
N VAL A 67 -1.16 -0.24 8.14
CA VAL A 67 -2.53 -0.16 8.71
C VAL A 67 -3.56 -1.13 8.13
N ALA A 68 -3.29 -1.73 6.97
CA ALA A 68 -4.15 -2.70 6.29
C ALA A 68 -3.39 -3.35 5.12
N THR A 69 -3.84 -4.51 4.64
CA THR A 69 -3.24 -5.19 3.48
C THR A 69 -3.34 -4.38 2.19
N ASP A 70 -2.26 -4.39 1.41
CA ASP A 70 -2.13 -3.77 0.11
C ASP A 70 -2.41 -4.76 -1.05
N ALA A 71 -3.09 -4.25 -2.08
CA ALA A 71 -3.28 -4.94 -3.35
C ALA A 71 -2.15 -4.65 -4.38
N PHE A 72 -1.34 -3.60 -4.16
CA PHE A 72 -0.24 -3.22 -5.03
C PHE A 72 1.10 -3.01 -4.28
N PRO A 73 1.69 -4.08 -3.71
CA PRO A 73 2.84 -4.04 -2.78
C PRO A 73 4.12 -3.26 -3.19
N LEU A 74 4.21 -2.82 -4.46
CA LEU A 74 5.37 -2.12 -5.01
C LEU A 74 5.00 -0.78 -5.66
N ASP A 75 3.73 -0.37 -5.61
CA ASP A 75 3.24 0.88 -6.20
C ASP A 75 2.78 1.83 -5.09
N PRO A 76 3.64 2.76 -4.62
CA PRO A 76 3.35 3.59 -3.45
C PRO A 76 2.26 4.64 -3.70
N THR A 77 1.61 4.56 -4.86
CA THR A 77 0.49 5.41 -5.26
C THR A 77 -0.85 4.68 -5.23
N LYS A 78 -0.87 3.38 -4.90
CA LYS A 78 -2.07 2.56 -4.87
C LYS A 78 -2.02 1.56 -3.71
N SER A 79 -3.07 1.56 -2.89
CA SER A 79 -3.15 0.66 -1.73
C SER A 79 -4.34 -0.32 -1.75
N LYS A 80 -5.34 -0.10 -2.62
CA LYS A 80 -6.60 -0.87 -2.56
C LYS A 80 -7.33 -0.90 -3.90
N ASP A 81 -7.73 -2.10 -4.34
CA ASP A 81 -8.66 -2.25 -5.47
C ASP A 81 -10.11 -1.99 -5.01
N THR A 82 -10.45 -0.73 -4.78
CA THR A 82 -11.85 -0.32 -4.75
C THR A 82 -12.32 -0.16 -6.18
N VAL A 83 -12.79 -1.24 -6.81
CA VAL A 83 -13.63 -1.13 -8.02
C VAL A 83 -14.98 -0.50 -7.65
N SER A 84 -14.96 0.78 -7.32
CA SER A 84 -16.07 1.69 -7.15
C SER A 84 -15.47 3.08 -7.14
N ASP A 85 -15.60 3.75 -8.29
CA ASP A 85 -15.39 5.19 -8.50
C ASP A 85 -14.05 5.57 -9.16
N GLU A 86 -14.21 6.16 -10.33
CA GLU A 86 -13.23 6.94 -11.06
C GLU A 86 -12.64 8.03 -10.13
N ASP A 87 -11.46 7.85 -9.53
CA ASP A 87 -10.83 8.96 -8.81
C ASP A 87 -9.29 8.95 -8.79
N SER A 88 -8.75 9.87 -9.60
CA SER A 88 -7.62 10.77 -9.31
C SER A 88 -6.24 10.25 -8.88
N SER A 89 -5.59 9.48 -9.77
CA SER A 89 -4.14 9.68 -9.99
C SER A 89 -3.90 10.45 -11.28
N LEU A 90 -4.14 11.77 -11.23
CA LEU A 90 -3.39 12.72 -12.04
C LEU A 90 -2.46 13.47 -11.10
N PRO A 91 -1.20 13.07 -10.93
CA PRO A 91 -0.22 13.93 -10.30
C PRO A 91 0.13 15.03 -11.32
N GLY A 92 -0.54 16.19 -11.22
CA GLY A 92 0.09 17.44 -11.61
C GLY A 92 -0.33 18.17 -12.88
N PHE A 93 -1.58 18.12 -13.38
CA PHE A 93 -2.03 19.12 -14.37
C PHE A 93 -3.44 19.68 -14.12
N THR A 94 -3.44 20.94 -13.65
CA THR A 94 -4.43 21.99 -13.87
C THR A 94 -5.89 21.67 -13.56
N GLY A 95 -6.34 22.17 -12.41
CA GLY A 95 -7.74 22.53 -12.20
C GLY A 95 -8.20 23.51 -13.29
N VAL A 96 -8.86 22.98 -14.32
CA VAL A 96 -9.73 23.76 -15.18
C VAL A 96 -11.15 23.38 -14.80
N LEU A 97 -11.61 24.01 -13.73
CA LEU A 97 -13.02 24.16 -13.41
C LEU A 97 -13.64 25.06 -14.49
N ALA A 98 -13.80 24.56 -15.72
CA ALA A 98 -14.61 25.22 -16.74
C ALA A 98 -16.07 24.84 -16.47
N ALA A 99 -16.70 25.68 -15.65
CA ALA A 99 -18.12 25.64 -15.34
C ALA A 99 -18.98 25.35 -16.57
N LEU A 100 -19.85 24.36 -16.45
CA LEU A 100 -21.04 24.17 -17.26
C LEU A 100 -21.81 25.50 -17.33
N SER A 101 -21.59 26.27 -18.40
CA SER A 101 -22.49 27.38 -18.75
C SER A 101 -23.75 26.80 -19.38
N LEU A 102 -24.70 26.42 -18.53
CA LEU A 102 -26.11 26.27 -18.89
C LEU A 102 -26.66 27.65 -19.26
N LEU A 103 -26.46 28.07 -20.51
CA LEU A 103 -27.20 29.21 -21.08
C LEU A 103 -28.18 28.68 -22.12
N GLY A 104 -29.23 28.02 -21.61
CA GLY A 104 -30.47 27.79 -22.35
C GLY A 104 -31.17 29.12 -22.56
N ALA A 105 -30.88 29.78 -23.68
CA ALA A 105 -31.57 31.01 -24.09
C ALA A 105 -32.63 30.71 -25.16
N ALA A 106 -33.88 30.97 -24.76
CA ALA A 106 -35.00 31.46 -25.58
C ALA A 106 -35.65 30.52 -26.61
N PHE A 107 -36.64 29.73 -26.15
CA PHE A 107 -37.79 29.32 -26.97
C PHE A 107 -39.06 30.02 -26.46
N ILE A 108 -39.29 31.27 -26.88
CA ILE A 108 -40.63 31.88 -26.90
C ILE A 108 -40.70 32.84 -28.10
N ARG A 109 -41.40 32.44 -29.17
CA ARG A 109 -42.23 33.40 -29.92
C ARG A 109 -43.58 32.76 -30.20
N ARG A 110 -44.58 33.45 -29.65
CA ARG A 110 -45.98 33.10 -29.55
C ARG A 110 -46.68 33.35 -30.89
N ASN A 111 -47.59 32.45 -31.21
CA ASN A 111 -48.49 32.47 -32.36
C ASN A 111 -49.52 33.61 -32.22
N GLU A 112 -49.64 34.46 -33.24
CA GLU A 112 -50.87 35.14 -33.72
C GLU A 112 -50.56 35.90 -35.02
#